data_AF-A0A957RNN9-F1
#
_entry.id   AF-A0A957RNN9-F1
#
_cell.length_a   1.000
_cell.length_b   1.000
_cell.length_c   1.000
_cell.angle_alpha   90.00
_cell.angle_beta   90.00
_cell.angle_gamma   90.00
#
_symmetry.space_group_name_H-M   'P 1'
#
loop_
_entity.id
_entity.type
_entity.pdbx_description
1 polymer ?
#
loop_
_entity_poly.entity_id
_entity_poly.type
_entity_poly.pdbx_seq_one_letter_code
_entity_poly.pdbx_strand_id
1 'polypeptide(L)' 'VGLPPFAIKARVQILRDIGASQAPFNAWNTLTGIETLSLRMDRHCSNAQQVAEFLEGHASVKWVAYPGLKS' A
#
# COMPACT_ATOMS: atom_id res chain seq x y z
N VAL A 1 0.02 26.33 11.66
CA VAL A 1 -0.48 25.64 10.45
C VAL A 1 -1.56 24.66 10.89
N GLY A 2 -2.82 24.90 10.52
CA GLY A 2 -3.95 24.04 10.89
C GLY A 2 -4.16 22.90 9.88
N LEU A 3 -4.91 21.87 10.27
CA LEU A 3 -5.33 20.83 9.34
C LEU A 3 -6.20 21.43 8.22
N PRO A 4 -6.10 20.94 6.98
CA PRO A 4 -6.98 21.37 5.90
C PRO A 4 -8.46 21.22 6.28
N PRO A 5 -9.37 22.14 5.87
CA PRO A 5 -10.78 22.09 6.25
C PRO A 5 -11.46 20.74 6.00
N PHE A 6 -11.08 20.05 4.91
CA PHE A 6 -11.59 18.71 4.60
C PHE A 6 -11.17 17.65 5.63
N ALA A 7 -9.91 17.67 6.08
CA ALA A 7 -9.40 16.71 7.07
C ALA A 7 -10.09 16.88 8.43
N ILE A 8 -10.38 18.13 8.83
CA ILE A 8 -11.14 18.41 10.05
C ILE A 8 -12.56 17.86 9.91
N LYS A 9 -13.27 18.18 8.82
CA LYS A 9 -14.63 17.67 8.56
C LYS A 9 -14.70 16.15 8.56
N ALA A 10 -13.74 15.49 7.91
CA ALA A 10 -13.66 14.02 7.89
C ALA A 10 -13.54 13.43 9.31
N ARG A 11 -12.75 14.06 10.18
CA ARG A 11 -12.54 13.60 11.57
C ARG A 11 -13.72 13.90 12.49
N VAL A 12 -14.26 15.12 12.46
CA VAL A 12 -15.24 15.56 13.47
C VAL A 12 -16.69 15.24 13.11
N GLN A 13 -16.99 15.11 11.82
CA GLN A 13 -18.33 14.77 11.35
C GLN A 13 -18.38 13.33 10.87
N ILE A 14 -17.63 12.99 9.81
CA ILE A 14 -17.77 11.69 9.14
C ILE A 14 -17.38 10.53 10.08
N LEU A 15 -16.21 10.59 10.71
CA LEU A 15 -15.77 9.52 11.62
C LEU A 15 -16.69 9.39 12.84
N ARG A 16 -17.20 10.51 13.38
CA ARG A 16 -18.14 10.51 14.51
C ARG A 16 -19.48 9.88 14.14
N ASP A 17 -20.04 10.25 12.99
CA ASP A 17 -21.39 9.87 12.58
C ASP A 17 -21.43 8.44 12.02
N ILE A 18 -20.40 8.01 11.27
CA ILE A 18 -20.30 6.68 10.66
C ILE A 18 -19.64 5.66 11.61
N GLY A 19 -18.75 6.12 12.49
CA GLY A 19 -18.12 5.26 13.50
C GLY A 19 -17.05 4.30 12.98
N ALA A 20 -16.51 4.52 11.77
CA ALA A 20 -15.43 3.72 11.18
C ALA A 20 -14.06 3.95 11.86
N SER A 21 -14.00 3.74 13.17
CA SER A 21 -12.81 3.95 14.01
C SER A 21 -11.91 2.72 14.03
N GLN A 22 -10.61 2.96 13.98
CA GLN A 22 -9.60 1.92 14.14
C GLN A 22 -9.47 1.54 15.63
N ALA A 23 -9.47 0.25 15.94
CA ALA A 23 -9.20 -0.24 17.28
C ALA A 23 -7.75 0.11 17.70
N PRO A 24 -7.49 0.52 18.95
CA PRO A 24 -6.15 0.90 19.40
C PRO A 24 -5.10 -0.19 19.19
N PHE A 25 -5.45 -1.45 19.43
CA PHE A 25 -4.55 -2.59 19.20
C PHE A 25 -4.21 -2.79 17.71
N ASN A 26 -5.16 -2.57 16.80
CA ASN A 26 -4.90 -2.64 15.36
C ASN A 26 -3.99 -1.49 14.90
N ALA A 27 -4.11 -0.30 15.52
CA ALA A 27 -3.20 0.81 15.30
C ALA A 27 -1.78 0.47 15.78
N TRP A 28 -1.64 -0.15 16.95
CA TRP A 28 -0.35 -0.64 17.43
C TRP A 28 0.28 -1.66 16.47
N ASN A 29 -0.46 -2.69 16.04
CA ASN A 29 0.03 -3.67 15.05
C ASN A 29 0.48 -2.99 13.73
N THR A 30 -0.27 -1.98 13.28
CA THR A 30 0.08 -1.23 12.06
C THR A 30 1.39 -0.45 12.26
N LEU A 31 1.57 0.21 13.41
CA LEU A 31 2.80 0.94 13.75
C LEU A 31 4.00 0.00 13.82
N THR A 32 3.87 -1.16 14.46
CA THR A 32 4.92 -2.19 14.49
C THR A 32 5.28 -2.66 13.09
N GLY A 33 4.28 -2.82 12.20
CA GLY A 33 4.54 -3.14 10.79
C GLY A 33 5.31 -2.05 10.05
N ILE A 34 5.05 -0.77 10.34
CA ILE A 34 5.70 0.38 9.67
C ILE A 34 7.22 0.40 9.90
N GLU A 35 7.69 -0.09 11.04
CA GLU A 35 9.13 -0.13 11.39
C GLU A 35 9.99 -0.82 10.31
N THR A 36 9.43 -1.79 9.59
CA THR A 36 10.13 -2.54 8.54
C THR A 36 9.57 -2.31 7.13
N LEU A 37 8.71 -1.31 6.95
CA LEU A 37 8.00 -1.07 5.70
C LEU A 37 8.95 -0.89 4.51
N SER A 38 9.99 -0.07 4.64
CA SER A 38 10.94 0.19 3.56
C SER A 38 11.68 -1.07 3.12
N LEU A 39 12.17 -1.87 4.08
CA LEU A 39 12.88 -3.12 3.82
C LEU A 39 11.99 -4.14 3.10
N ARG A 40 10.73 -4.27 3.54
CA ARG A 40 9.76 -5.18 2.90
C ARG A 40 9.41 -4.70 1.50
N MET A 41 9.15 -3.41 1.30
CA MET A 41 8.78 -2.89 -0.01
C MET A 41 9.93 -2.98 -1.01
N ASP A 42 11.18 -2.72 -0.59
CA ASP A 42 12.35 -2.93 -1.45
C ASP A 42 12.44 -4.39 -1.93
N ARG A 43 12.26 -5.35 -1.02
CA ARG A 43 12.24 -6.78 -1.38
C ARG A 43 11.03 -7.17 -2.22
N HIS A 44 9.84 -6.64 -1.92
CA HIS A 44 8.63 -6.91 -2.70
C HIS A 44 8.77 -6.40 -4.14
N CYS A 45 9.25 -5.17 -4.33
CA CYS A 45 9.42 -4.57 -5.65
C CYS A 45 10.51 -5.28 -6.47
N SER A 46 11.68 -5.57 -5.88
CA SER A 46 12.77 -6.28 -6.57
C SER A 46 12.41 -7.72 -6.93
N ASN A 47 11.66 -8.43 -6.08
CA ASN A 47 11.16 -9.76 -6.39
C ASN A 47 10.07 -9.71 -7.47
N ALA A 48 9.14 -8.75 -7.38
CA ALA A 48 8.07 -8.58 -8.36
C ALA A 48 8.62 -8.26 -9.76
N GLN A 49 9.67 -7.43 -9.86
CA GLN A 49 10.37 -7.17 -11.11
C GLN A 49 10.90 -8.48 -11.73
N GLN A 50 11.63 -9.29 -10.96
CA GLN A 50 12.18 -10.56 -11.44
C GLN A 50 11.08 -11.53 -11.91
N VAL A 51 9.97 -11.62 -11.17
CA VAL A 51 8.83 -12.44 -11.56
C VAL A 51 8.18 -11.92 -12.84
N ALA A 52 8.02 -10.60 -12.96
CA ALA A 52 7.43 -9.98 -14.15
C ALA A 52 8.28 -10.25 -15.40
N GLU A 53 9.60 -10.05 -15.31
CA GLU A 53 10.55 -10.31 -16.41
C GLU A 53 10.58 -11.80 -16.80
N PHE A 54 10.54 -12.69 -15.80
CA PHE A 54 10.44 -14.13 -16.04
C PHE A 54 9.17 -14.49 -16.83
N LEU A 55 8.02 -13.95 -16.42
CA LEU A 55 6.74 -14.22 -17.08
C LEU A 55 6.64 -13.57 -18.46
N GLU A 56 7.23 -12.40 -18.66
CA GLU A 56 7.25 -11.70 -19.96
C GLU A 56 8.01 -12.50 -21.02
N GLY A 57 9.08 -13.21 -20.62
CA GLY A 57 9.84 -14.09 -21.51
C GLY A 57 9.24 -15.49 -21.69
N HIS A 58 8.16 -15.85 -21.00
CA HIS A 58 7.67 -17.23 -20.96
C HIS A 58 6.70 -17.54 -22.11
N ALA A 59 7.00 -18.55 -22.94
CA ALA A 59 6.23 -18.87 -24.15
C ALA A 59 4.73 -19.17 -23.93
N SER A 60 4.36 -19.68 -22.75
CA SER A 60 2.95 -19.95 -22.39
C SER A 60 2.20 -18.75 -21.82
N VAL A 61 2.84 -17.59 -21.67
CA VAL A 61 2.24 -16.38 -21.12
C VAL A 61 1.93 -15.41 -22.26
N LYS A 62 0.67 -14.98 -22.36
CA LYS A 62 0.22 -14.10 -23.45
C LYS A 62 0.67 -12.64 -23.25
N TRP A 63 0.60 -12.14 -22.01
CA TRP A 63 0.98 -10.78 -21.66
C TRP A 63 1.20 -10.67 -20.14
N VAL A 64 1.96 -9.66 -19.74
CA VAL A 64 2.20 -9.29 -18.33
C VAL A 64 1.99 -7.77 -18.21
N ALA A 65 1.25 -7.31 -17.21
CA ALA A 65 1.19 -5.88 -16.87
C ALA A 65 1.88 -5.63 -15.55
N TYR A 66 3.06 -5.05 -15.63
CA TYR A 66 3.81 -4.61 -14.48
C TYR A 66 4.53 -3.30 -14.82
N PRO A 67 4.36 -2.23 -14.02
CA PRO A 67 4.84 -0.89 -14.38
C PRO A 67 6.36 -0.77 -14.46
N GLY A 68 7.11 -1.76 -13.95
CA GLY A 68 8.57 -1.84 -14.08
C GLY A 68 9.06 -2.54 -15.35
N LEU A 69 8.16 -3.12 -16.16
CA LEU A 69 8.52 -3.65 -17.48
C LEU A 69 8.65 -2.49 -18.49
N LYS A 70 9.44 -2.72 -19.56
CA LYS A 70 9.67 -1.71 -20.60
C LYS A 70 8.57 -1.67 -21.68
N SER A 71 7.71 -2.67 -21.70
CA SER A 71 6.66 -2.91 -22.70
C SER A 71 5.42 -2.04 -22.52
#